data_AF-A0A975A9N0-F1
#
_entry.id   AF-A0A975A9N0-F1
#
_cell.length_a   1.000
_cell.length_b   1.000
_cell.length_c   1.000
_cell.angle_alpha   90.00
_cell.angle_beta   90.00
_cell.angle_gamma   90.00
#
_symmetry.space_group_name_H-M   'P 1'
#
loop_
_entity.id
_entity.type
_entity.pdbx_description
1 polymer ?
#
loop_
_entity_poly.entity_id
_entity_poly.type
_entity_poly.pdbx_seq_one_letter_code
_entity_poly.pdbx_strand_id
1 'polypeptide(L)'
;MTGYDRARFGPAWLDADRNGCDTRNDILAEHLLPVTLESNGCVVAAGSYDDPYTGSTIDYWQGDGSLVDIDHVVSLGNAWATGAFDWPIKKRAAFANDPLNLLPTDAGANRQKGDGDAATWLPANTSYRCEYVSRQVAVKAKYDLWVTPPEEAAIQRVLVPCDGQAVTPDRWGAPTEVDHNISDPSAVPATGPSGGGDPVRYDSCDEARAAGATPVRTGDPGYGTHLDGDGDGSACE
;
A
#
# COMPACT_ATOMS: atom_id res chain seq x y z
N MET A 1 -11.12 10.79 0.75
CA MET A 1 -10.93 10.22 -0.61
C MET A 1 -11.82 8.99 -0.72
N THR A 2 -12.70 8.91 -1.71
CA THR A 2 -13.67 7.80 -1.80
C THR A 2 -12.96 6.46 -2.03
N GLY A 3 -13.30 5.44 -1.23
CA GLY A 3 -12.79 4.07 -1.40
C GLY A 3 -11.34 3.82 -0.96
N TYR A 4 -10.64 4.85 -0.48
CA TYR A 4 -9.30 4.71 0.09
C TYR A 4 -9.39 4.13 1.51
N ASP A 5 -8.60 3.09 1.76
CA ASP A 5 -8.30 2.54 3.07
C ASP A 5 -6.88 1.98 3.03
N ARG A 6 -6.07 2.27 4.06
CA ARG A 6 -4.69 1.79 4.19
C ARG A 6 -4.60 0.26 4.15
N ALA A 7 -5.60 -0.45 4.68
CA ALA A 7 -5.63 -1.92 4.66
C ALA A 7 -5.68 -2.50 3.24
N ARG A 8 -6.08 -1.70 2.23
CA ARG A 8 -6.07 -2.09 0.82
C ARG A 8 -4.69 -2.09 0.20
N PHE A 9 -3.65 -1.67 0.94
CA PHE A 9 -2.25 -1.84 0.57
C PHE A 9 -1.63 -3.10 1.19
N GLY A 10 -2.45 -3.98 1.76
CA GLY A 10 -1.99 -5.23 2.38
C GLY A 10 -1.60 -5.05 3.84
N PRO A 11 -1.08 -6.11 4.48
CA PRO A 11 -0.60 -6.07 5.85
C PRO A 11 0.45 -4.98 6.04
N ALA A 12 0.38 -4.27 7.17
CA ALA A 12 1.42 -3.31 7.52
C ALA A 12 2.74 -4.05 7.80
N TRP A 13 3.84 -3.54 7.23
CA TRP A 13 5.19 -4.06 7.44
C TRP A 13 5.29 -5.55 7.07
N LEU A 14 5.06 -5.85 5.78
CA LEU A 14 5.35 -7.19 5.27
C LEU A 14 6.86 -7.44 5.37
N ASP A 15 7.25 -8.69 5.55
CA ASP A 15 8.60 -9.14 5.18
C ASP A 15 8.62 -9.30 3.66
N ALA A 16 8.74 -8.18 2.94
CA ALA A 16 8.49 -8.10 1.50
C ALA A 16 9.57 -8.81 0.67
N ASP A 17 10.81 -8.88 1.17
CA ASP A 17 11.94 -9.56 0.53
C ASP A 17 12.18 -10.99 1.07
N ARG A 18 11.45 -11.40 2.11
CA ARG A 18 11.53 -12.71 2.77
C ARG A 18 12.87 -12.95 3.45
N ASN A 19 13.48 -11.91 3.99
CA ASN A 19 14.75 -12.00 4.71
C ASN A 19 14.56 -12.42 6.19
N GLY A 20 13.31 -12.46 6.69
CA GLY A 20 12.96 -12.81 8.07
C GLY A 20 12.68 -11.62 8.99
N CYS A 21 12.91 -10.40 8.52
CA CYS A 21 12.61 -9.14 9.20
C CYS A 21 11.43 -8.44 8.51
N ASP A 22 10.62 -7.69 9.26
CA ASP A 22 9.61 -6.87 8.62
C ASP A 22 10.23 -5.62 7.98
N THR A 23 9.59 -5.09 6.94
CA THR A 23 10.09 -3.91 6.22
C THR A 23 10.29 -2.69 7.13
N ARG A 24 9.56 -2.56 8.25
CA ARG A 24 9.80 -1.43 9.16
C ARG A 24 11.20 -1.51 9.73
N ASN A 25 11.58 -2.68 10.23
CA ASN A 25 12.86 -2.91 10.84
C ASN A 25 13.99 -2.90 9.81
N ASP A 26 13.77 -3.38 8.59
CA ASP A 26 14.75 -3.24 7.50
C ASP A 26 15.07 -1.76 7.23
N ILE A 27 14.04 -0.93 7.11
CA ILE A 27 14.21 0.51 6.85
C ILE A 27 14.85 1.23 8.04
N LEU A 28 14.51 0.87 9.28
CA LEU A 28 15.19 1.43 10.44
C LEU A 28 16.66 1.01 10.48
N ALA A 29 16.96 -0.27 10.24
CA ALA A 29 18.33 -0.80 10.31
C ALA A 29 19.23 -0.23 9.21
N GLU A 30 18.69 0.05 8.02
CA GLU A 30 19.44 0.68 6.93
C GLU A 30 19.81 2.14 7.23
N HIS A 31 18.95 2.87 7.95
CA HIS A 31 19.04 4.33 8.08
C HIS A 31 19.62 4.83 9.41
N LEU A 32 19.50 4.06 10.49
CA LEU A 32 19.96 4.49 11.83
C LEU A 32 21.45 4.18 12.02
N LEU A 33 22.19 5.13 12.59
CA LEU A 33 23.62 4.99 12.86
C LEU A 33 24.04 5.67 14.19
N PRO A 34 24.76 4.98 15.08
CA PRO A 34 24.92 3.52 15.11
C PRO A 34 23.56 2.85 15.38
N VAL A 35 23.30 1.70 14.75
CA VAL A 35 22.10 0.89 15.03
C VAL A 35 22.38 -0.13 16.14
N THR A 36 21.41 -0.33 17.02
CA THR A 36 21.40 -1.41 18.01
C THR A 36 20.22 -2.33 17.71
N LEU A 37 20.51 -3.62 17.51
CA LEU A 37 19.51 -4.65 17.26
C LEU A 37 19.24 -5.47 18.52
N GLU A 38 18.01 -5.92 18.67
CA GLU A 38 17.65 -6.94 19.64
C GLU A 38 18.30 -8.29 19.30
N SER A 39 18.25 -9.22 20.27
CA SER A 39 18.85 -10.56 20.13
C SER A 39 18.33 -11.39 18.95
N ASN A 40 17.14 -11.08 18.43
CA ASN A 40 16.57 -11.75 17.25
C ASN A 40 17.20 -11.30 15.91
N GLY A 41 18.05 -10.26 15.93
CA GLY A 41 18.75 -9.76 14.74
C GLY A 41 17.91 -8.95 13.76
N CYS A 42 16.61 -8.74 14.02
CA CYS A 42 15.73 -7.95 13.17
C CYS A 42 15.27 -6.68 13.88
N VAL A 43 14.80 -6.81 15.11
CA VAL A 43 14.13 -5.70 15.79
C VAL A 43 15.15 -4.62 16.15
N VAL A 44 14.94 -3.41 15.65
CA VAL A 44 15.79 -2.27 15.98
C VAL A 44 15.40 -1.76 17.37
N ALA A 45 16.33 -1.89 18.32
CA ALA A 45 16.16 -1.46 19.71
C ALA A 45 16.46 0.04 19.87
N ALA A 46 17.49 0.54 19.18
CA ALA A 46 17.91 1.93 19.26
C ALA A 46 18.77 2.36 18.07
N GLY A 47 18.93 3.67 17.90
CA GLY A 47 19.95 4.26 17.04
C GLY A 47 19.80 5.76 16.93
N SER A 48 20.70 6.43 16.21
CA SER A 48 20.57 7.86 15.91
C SER A 48 20.22 8.05 14.43
N TYR A 49 19.41 9.06 14.14
CA TYR A 49 18.91 9.31 12.79
C TYR A 49 18.94 10.80 12.47
N ASP A 50 19.66 11.17 11.42
CA ASP A 50 19.62 12.53 10.87
C ASP A 50 18.39 12.67 9.96
N ASP A 51 17.30 13.20 10.51
CA ASP A 51 16.03 13.31 9.79
C ASP A 51 16.11 14.36 8.68
N PRO A 52 15.96 13.95 7.40
CA PRO A 52 16.09 14.88 6.29
C PRO A 52 14.87 15.81 6.17
N TYR A 53 13.73 15.47 6.77
CA TYR A 53 12.51 16.30 6.69
C TYR A 53 12.62 17.58 7.51
N THR A 54 13.17 17.47 8.72
CA THR A 54 13.36 18.59 9.64
C THR A 54 14.79 19.12 9.68
N GLY A 55 15.77 18.31 9.27
CA GLY A 55 17.20 18.61 9.40
C GLY A 55 17.75 18.42 10.81
N SER A 56 16.99 17.75 11.69
CA SER A 56 17.38 17.50 13.09
C SER A 56 17.83 16.05 13.27
N THR A 57 18.72 15.82 14.24
CA THR A 57 19.07 14.47 14.67
C THR A 57 18.07 13.98 15.72
N ILE A 58 17.60 12.74 15.58
CA ILE A 58 16.65 12.06 16.47
C ILE A 58 17.34 10.83 17.05
N ASP A 59 17.35 10.71 18.38
CA ASP A 59 17.72 9.47 19.05
C ASP A 59 16.50 8.56 19.15
N TYR A 60 16.53 7.46 18.41
CA TYR A 60 15.47 6.46 18.36
C TYR A 60 15.66 5.42 19.47
N TRP A 61 14.56 5.09 20.14
CA TRP A 61 14.46 3.97 21.08
C TRP A 61 13.15 3.23 20.86
N GLN A 62 13.21 1.90 20.82
CA GLN A 62 12.01 1.08 20.72
C GLN A 62 11.11 1.32 21.93
N GLY A 63 9.83 1.61 21.68
CA GLY A 63 8.86 1.88 22.74
C GLY A 63 8.72 3.36 23.12
N ASP A 64 9.55 4.27 22.60
CA ASP A 64 9.42 5.72 22.82
C ASP A 64 8.31 6.38 21.96
N GLY A 65 7.29 5.58 21.65
CA GLY A 65 5.92 5.96 21.33
C GLY A 65 5.63 6.79 20.07
N SER A 66 6.55 7.60 19.54
CA SER A 66 6.19 8.57 18.49
C SER A 66 7.31 9.45 17.94
N LEU A 67 8.60 9.23 18.20
CA LEU A 67 9.62 10.15 17.66
C LEU A 67 9.91 9.90 16.18
N VAL A 68 9.85 8.63 15.75
CA VAL A 68 10.14 8.22 14.37
C VAL A 68 8.97 7.44 13.77
N ASP A 69 8.42 7.97 12.68
CA ASP A 69 7.50 7.25 11.80
C ASP A 69 8.24 6.86 10.51
N ILE A 70 7.86 5.74 9.89
CA ILE A 70 8.29 5.44 8.53
C ILE A 70 7.27 6.06 7.58
N ASP A 71 7.69 7.09 6.85
CA ASP A 71 6.88 7.76 5.84
C ASP A 71 6.93 7.00 4.51
N HIS A 72 5.80 7.09 3.80
CA HIS A 72 5.70 6.82 2.38
C HIS A 72 5.96 8.12 1.62
N VAL A 73 7.14 8.29 1.02
CA VAL A 73 7.58 9.54 0.36
C VAL A 73 6.54 10.03 -0.67
N VAL A 74 5.97 9.10 -1.44
CA VAL A 74 4.65 9.24 -2.06
C VAL A 74 3.65 8.53 -1.16
N SER A 75 2.75 9.29 -0.53
CA SER A 75 1.79 8.76 0.44
C SER A 75 0.85 7.73 -0.18
N LEU A 76 0.36 6.79 0.62
CA LEU A 76 -0.62 5.79 0.14
C LEU A 76 -1.91 6.46 -0.36
N GLY A 77 -2.36 7.54 0.27
CA GLY A 77 -3.52 8.31 -0.19
C GLY A 77 -3.24 9.03 -1.52
N ASN A 78 -2.08 9.66 -1.69
CA ASN A 78 -1.71 10.26 -2.98
C ASN A 78 -1.63 9.20 -4.08
N ALA A 79 -1.01 8.06 -3.81
CA ALA A 79 -0.96 6.94 -4.74
C ALA A 79 -2.37 6.45 -5.10
N TRP A 80 -3.26 6.32 -4.12
CA TRP A 80 -4.66 5.97 -4.36
C TRP A 80 -5.33 6.96 -5.31
N ALA A 81 -5.21 8.27 -5.07
CA ALA A 81 -5.78 9.29 -5.96
C ALA A 81 -5.14 9.33 -7.36
N THR A 82 -3.93 8.77 -7.51
CA THR A 82 -3.13 8.89 -8.73
C THR A 82 -2.84 7.58 -9.47
N GLY A 83 -3.61 6.52 -9.17
CA GLY A 83 -3.64 5.30 -9.97
C GLY A 83 -3.73 4.00 -9.18
N ALA A 84 -3.32 4.00 -7.91
CA ALA A 84 -3.25 2.77 -7.12
C ALA A 84 -4.63 2.14 -6.82
N PHE A 85 -5.72 2.89 -6.99
CA PHE A 85 -7.07 2.34 -6.83
C PHE A 85 -7.37 1.17 -7.78
N ASP A 86 -6.73 1.16 -8.97
CA ASP A 86 -6.96 0.16 -10.02
C ASP A 86 -5.97 -1.00 -9.96
N TRP A 87 -4.94 -0.91 -9.11
CA TRP A 87 -3.92 -1.93 -9.03
C TRP A 87 -4.41 -3.22 -8.36
N PRO A 88 -3.82 -4.38 -8.70
CA PRO A 88 -3.97 -5.57 -7.88
C PRO A 88 -3.36 -5.35 -6.48
N ILE A 89 -3.88 -6.06 -5.48
CA ILE A 89 -3.42 -5.97 -4.08
C ILE A 89 -1.91 -6.19 -3.93
N LYS A 90 -1.32 -7.07 -4.75
CA LYS A 90 0.13 -7.35 -4.75
C LYS A 90 0.97 -6.15 -5.17
N LYS A 91 0.52 -5.37 -6.16
CA LYS A 91 1.22 -4.14 -6.58
C LYS A 91 1.08 -3.04 -5.53
N ARG A 92 -0.09 -2.90 -4.90
CA ARG A 92 -0.27 -1.97 -3.76
C ARG A 92 0.62 -2.36 -2.56
N ALA A 93 0.72 -3.65 -2.24
CA ALA A 93 1.58 -4.12 -1.18
C ALA A 93 3.07 -3.90 -1.48
N ALA A 94 3.51 -4.10 -2.73
CA ALA A 94 4.86 -3.76 -3.14
C ALA A 94 5.15 -2.27 -2.94
N PHE A 95 4.27 -1.40 -3.45
CA PHE A 95 4.39 0.05 -3.26
C PHE A 95 4.50 0.47 -1.79
N ALA A 96 3.75 -0.19 -0.91
CA ALA A 96 3.74 0.11 0.52
C ALA A 96 4.97 -0.41 1.27
N ASN A 97 5.73 -1.35 0.70
CA ASN A 97 6.92 -1.94 1.33
C ASN A 97 8.22 -1.68 0.54
N ASP A 98 8.17 -0.87 -0.51
CA ASP A 98 9.34 -0.56 -1.34
C ASP A 98 10.29 0.41 -0.63
N PRO A 99 11.56 0.04 -0.38
CA PRO A 99 12.53 0.95 0.23
C PRO A 99 12.73 2.25 -0.55
N LEU A 100 12.54 2.26 -1.88
CA LEU A 100 12.56 3.50 -2.66
C LEU A 100 11.46 4.48 -2.21
N ASN A 101 10.35 4.00 -1.66
CA ASN A 101 9.24 4.82 -1.17
C ASN A 101 9.23 5.00 0.35
N LEU A 102 10.13 4.35 1.11
CA LEU A 102 10.12 4.37 2.57
C LEU A 102 11.28 5.13 3.19
N LEU A 103 11.00 5.94 4.21
CA LEU A 103 12.00 6.73 4.90
C LEU A 103 11.62 6.89 6.37
N PRO A 104 12.52 6.64 7.35
CA PRO A 104 12.28 7.07 8.72
C PRO A 104 12.21 8.60 8.76
N THR A 105 11.33 9.16 9.57
CA THR A 105 11.09 10.60 9.61
C THR A 105 10.67 11.03 11.00
N ASP A 106 10.91 12.30 11.34
CA ASP A 106 10.24 12.92 12.48
C ASP A 106 8.72 12.71 12.36
N ALA A 107 8.10 12.13 13.38
CA ALA A 107 6.69 11.79 13.31
C ALA A 107 5.78 13.02 13.18
N GLY A 108 6.17 14.16 13.75
CA GLY A 108 5.41 15.40 13.63
C GLY A 108 5.40 15.90 12.18
N ALA A 109 6.56 15.93 11.53
CA ALA A 109 6.70 16.27 10.13
C ALA A 109 5.92 15.30 9.22
N ASN A 110 6.02 14.00 9.47
CA ASN A 110 5.27 12.98 8.74
C ASN A 110 3.74 13.16 8.86
N ARG A 111 3.25 13.40 10.08
CA ARG A 111 1.81 13.63 10.33
C ARG A 111 1.32 14.94 9.73
N GLN A 112 2.17 15.97 9.70
CA GLN A 112 1.86 17.23 9.01
C GLN A 112 1.75 17.03 7.48
N LYS A 113 2.63 16.20 6.90
CA LYS A 113 2.56 15.82 5.48
C LYS A 113 1.25 15.11 5.15
N GLY A 114 0.87 14.10 5.94
CA GLY A 114 -0.32 13.30 5.70
C GLY A 114 -0.35 12.70 4.29
N ASP A 115 -1.47 12.88 3.58
CA ASP A 115 -1.61 12.45 2.18
C ASP A 115 -1.12 13.48 1.15
N GLY A 116 -0.43 14.54 1.58
CA GLY A 116 0.03 15.63 0.72
C GLY A 116 1.04 15.20 -0.35
N ASP A 117 0.92 15.82 -1.53
CA ASP A 117 1.87 15.78 -2.63
C ASP A 117 2.85 16.97 -2.58
N ALA A 118 3.75 17.06 -3.57
CA ALA A 118 4.72 18.17 -3.66
C ALA A 118 4.07 19.56 -3.79
N ALA A 119 2.79 19.66 -4.18
CA ALA A 119 2.08 20.93 -4.27
C ALA A 119 1.53 21.40 -2.93
N THR A 120 1.24 20.46 -2.02
CA THR A 120 0.56 20.73 -0.75
C THR A 120 1.50 20.65 0.45
N TRP A 121 2.60 19.90 0.35
CA TRP A 121 3.58 19.81 1.42
C TRP A 121 5.00 19.58 0.88
N LEU A 122 5.97 20.26 1.51
CA LEU A 122 7.41 20.04 1.30
C LEU A 122 8.12 20.02 2.65
N PRO A 123 9.23 19.27 2.80
CA PRO A 123 10.07 19.29 3.99
C PRO A 123 10.41 20.71 4.48
N ALA A 124 10.44 20.89 5.80
CA ALA A 124 10.87 22.15 6.40
C ALA A 124 12.37 22.41 6.12
N ASN A 125 13.17 21.35 6.10
CA ASN A 125 14.54 21.38 5.65
C ASN A 125 14.62 21.66 4.14
N THR A 126 14.97 22.89 3.77
CA THR A 126 14.96 23.32 2.37
C THR A 126 16.05 22.68 1.52
N SER A 127 17.18 22.29 2.12
CA SER A 127 18.29 21.65 1.39
C SER A 127 17.93 20.26 0.87
N TYR A 128 16.99 19.58 1.51
CA TYR A 128 16.55 18.23 1.12
C TYR A 128 15.44 18.22 0.05
N ARG A 129 14.83 19.38 -0.26
CA ARG A 129 13.64 19.42 -1.15
C ARG A 129 13.91 18.90 -2.57
N CYS A 130 15.11 19.12 -3.11
CA CYS A 130 15.50 18.59 -4.41
C CYS A 130 15.45 17.06 -4.41
N GLU A 131 16.06 16.43 -3.41
CA GLU A 131 16.10 14.97 -3.26
C GLU A 131 14.71 14.38 -2.94
N TYR A 132 13.95 15.03 -2.07
CA TYR A 132 12.57 14.65 -1.76
C TYR A 132 11.71 14.56 -3.02
N VAL A 133 11.74 15.61 -3.85
CA VAL A 133 10.94 15.68 -5.07
C VAL A 133 11.50 14.75 -6.15
N SER A 134 12.83 14.62 -6.31
CA SER A 134 13.41 13.67 -7.26
C SER A 134 13.07 12.22 -6.90
N ARG A 135 12.97 11.91 -5.61
CA ARG A 135 12.55 10.59 -5.11
C ARG A 135 11.07 10.34 -5.36
N GLN A 136 10.19 11.34 -5.18
CA GLN A 136 8.79 11.22 -5.59
C GLN A 136 8.64 10.91 -7.08
N VAL A 137 9.41 11.61 -7.94
CA VAL A 137 9.43 11.34 -9.38
C VAL A 137 9.88 9.90 -9.67
N ALA A 138 10.93 9.42 -8.99
CA ALA A 138 11.42 8.05 -9.14
C ALA A 138 10.34 7.01 -8.76
N VAL A 139 9.68 7.20 -7.61
CA VAL A 139 8.61 6.32 -7.14
C VAL A 139 7.42 6.34 -8.11
N LYS A 140 6.95 7.51 -8.52
CA LYS A 140 5.82 7.62 -9.43
C LYS A 140 6.12 6.99 -10.79
N ALA A 141 7.33 7.18 -11.31
CA ALA A 141 7.78 6.53 -12.54
C ALA A 141 7.86 5.00 -12.40
N LYS A 142 8.38 4.48 -11.28
CA LYS A 142 8.48 3.03 -11.03
C LYS A 142 7.11 2.34 -10.99
N TYR A 143 6.09 3.02 -10.48
CA TYR A 143 4.77 2.44 -10.26
C TYR A 143 3.69 2.86 -11.26
N ASP A 144 4.04 3.69 -12.25
CA ASP A 144 3.10 4.25 -13.24
C ASP A 144 2.00 5.12 -12.60
N LEU A 145 2.32 5.86 -11.54
CA LEU A 145 1.41 6.84 -10.95
C LEU A 145 1.41 8.13 -11.78
N TRP A 146 0.24 8.70 -12.04
CA TRP A 146 0.19 10.01 -12.68
C TRP A 146 0.49 11.15 -11.70
N VAL A 147 0.78 12.31 -12.28
CA VAL A 147 1.03 13.56 -11.57
C VAL A 147 -0.10 14.52 -11.89
N THR A 148 -0.66 15.16 -10.87
CA THR A 148 -1.71 16.17 -11.11
C THR A 148 -1.10 17.47 -11.63
N PRO A 149 -1.83 18.33 -12.37
CA PRO A 149 -1.24 19.59 -12.86
C PRO A 149 -0.66 20.50 -11.76
N PRO A 150 -1.29 20.66 -10.57
CA PRO A 150 -0.67 21.39 -9.45
C PRO A 150 0.62 20.74 -8.95
N GLU A 151 0.64 19.42 -8.83
CA GLU A 151 1.82 18.65 -8.41
C GLU A 151 2.96 18.80 -9.42
N GLU A 152 2.69 18.69 -10.72
CA GLU A 152 3.68 18.87 -11.79
C GLU A 152 4.31 20.27 -11.73
N ALA A 153 3.48 21.31 -11.58
CA ALA A 153 3.96 22.67 -11.45
C ALA A 153 4.84 22.87 -10.20
N ALA A 154 4.54 22.17 -9.11
CA ALA A 154 5.36 22.19 -7.91
C ALA A 154 6.68 21.43 -8.09
N ILE A 155 6.64 20.24 -8.70
CA ILE A 155 7.83 19.45 -9.03
C ILE A 155 8.79 20.27 -9.89
N GLN A 156 8.29 20.89 -10.96
CA GLN A 156 9.10 21.75 -11.83
C GLN A 156 9.71 22.93 -11.06
N ARG A 157 8.90 23.62 -10.23
CA ARG A 157 9.38 24.75 -9.43
C ARG A 157 10.50 24.36 -8.46
N VAL A 158 10.40 23.18 -7.86
CA VAL A 158 11.43 22.69 -6.94
C VAL A 158 12.67 22.23 -7.69
N LEU A 159 12.54 21.47 -8.78
CA LEU A 159 13.68 20.83 -9.46
C LEU A 159 14.45 21.73 -10.42
N VAL A 160 13.82 22.73 -11.06
CA VAL A 160 14.51 23.66 -11.98
C VAL A 160 15.76 24.32 -11.37
N PRO A 161 15.76 24.82 -10.12
CA PRO A 161 16.96 25.41 -9.52
C PRO A 161 17.97 24.39 -8.96
N CYS A 162 17.72 23.09 -9.01
CA CYS A 162 18.55 22.07 -8.35
C CYS A 162 19.80 21.64 -9.15
N ASP A 163 20.41 22.51 -9.97
CA ASP A 163 21.67 22.28 -10.70
C ASP A 163 21.78 20.90 -11.39
N GLY A 164 20.71 20.45 -12.06
CA GLY A 164 20.72 19.17 -12.79
C GLY A 164 20.57 17.94 -11.90
N GLN A 165 19.95 18.07 -10.72
CA GLN A 165 19.52 16.97 -9.86
C GLN A 165 19.01 15.78 -10.69
N ALA A 166 19.74 14.68 -10.61
CA ALA A 166 19.31 13.43 -11.21
C ALA A 166 18.10 12.87 -10.47
N VAL A 167 17.25 12.15 -11.19
CA VAL A 167 16.21 11.32 -10.58
C VAL A 167 16.88 10.34 -9.61
N THR A 168 16.34 10.22 -8.41
CA THR A 168 16.88 9.33 -7.37
C THR A 168 16.93 7.90 -7.92
N PRO A 169 18.10 7.25 -7.97
CA PRO A 169 18.20 5.90 -8.51
C PRO A 169 17.53 4.90 -7.58
N ASP A 170 16.84 3.91 -8.16
CA ASP A 170 16.36 2.75 -7.41
C ASP A 170 17.51 1.77 -7.18
N ARG A 171 18.26 1.98 -6.09
CA ARG A 171 19.37 1.11 -5.70
C ARG A 171 18.94 -0.22 -5.09
N TRP A 172 17.69 -0.31 -4.65
CA TRP A 172 17.15 -1.51 -3.99
C TRP A 172 16.62 -2.52 -4.99
N GLY A 173 16.06 -2.03 -6.12
CA GLY A 173 15.55 -2.90 -7.18
C GLY A 173 14.40 -3.80 -6.73
N ALA A 174 13.65 -3.38 -5.70
CA ALA A 174 12.50 -4.13 -5.20
C ALA A 174 11.45 -4.31 -6.33
N PRO A 175 10.82 -5.50 -6.44
CA PRO A 175 9.83 -5.74 -7.48
C PRO A 175 8.58 -4.88 -7.27
N THR A 176 7.87 -4.57 -8.36
CA THR A 176 6.61 -3.81 -8.31
C THR A 176 5.40 -4.65 -7.90
N GLU A 177 5.59 -5.95 -7.63
CA GLU A 177 4.58 -6.83 -7.04
C GLU A 177 5.25 -7.74 -6.01
N VAL A 178 4.56 -7.96 -4.88
CA VAL A 178 4.99 -8.96 -3.89
C VAL A 178 4.50 -10.35 -4.28
N ASP A 179 5.23 -11.38 -3.85
CA ASP A 179 4.86 -12.77 -4.10
C ASP A 179 3.96 -13.38 -3.01
N HIS A 180 3.66 -12.62 -1.95
CA HIS A 180 2.85 -13.05 -0.80
C HIS A 180 1.42 -13.41 -1.22
N ASN A 181 0.83 -14.35 -0.49
CA ASN A 181 -0.58 -14.69 -0.63
C ASN A 181 -1.43 -13.74 0.22
N ILE A 182 -1.90 -12.65 -0.39
CA ILE A 182 -2.68 -11.59 0.25
C ILE A 182 -3.94 -11.28 -0.56
N SER A 183 -4.98 -10.85 0.15
CA SER A 183 -6.29 -10.53 -0.43
C SER A 183 -6.68 -9.08 -0.11
N ASP A 184 -7.35 -8.40 -1.04
CA ASP A 184 -7.91 -7.06 -0.79
C ASP A 184 -9.09 -7.19 0.18
N PRO A 185 -9.08 -6.50 1.34
CA PRO A 185 -10.18 -6.57 2.31
C PRO A 185 -11.51 -6.02 1.78
N SER A 186 -11.48 -5.21 0.71
CA SER A 186 -12.67 -4.68 0.04
C SER A 186 -13.03 -5.43 -1.24
N ALA A 187 -12.26 -6.45 -1.63
CA ALA A 187 -12.73 -7.35 -2.67
C ALA A 187 -13.92 -8.13 -2.11
N VAL A 188 -15.10 -7.91 -2.69
CA VAL A 188 -16.17 -8.90 -2.62
C VAL A 188 -15.51 -10.22 -3.05
N PRO A 189 -15.59 -11.31 -2.27
CA PRO A 189 -15.00 -12.56 -2.68
C PRO A 189 -15.52 -12.88 -4.07
N ALA A 190 -14.64 -12.94 -5.06
CA ALA A 190 -14.96 -13.62 -6.29
C ALA A 190 -15.22 -15.06 -5.85
N THR A 191 -16.48 -15.47 -5.80
CA THR A 191 -16.90 -16.86 -5.60
C THR A 191 -16.47 -17.67 -6.82
N GLY A 192 -15.16 -17.89 -6.94
CA GLY A 192 -14.59 -19.01 -7.67
C GLY A 192 -14.68 -20.25 -6.78
N PRO A 193 -15.05 -21.42 -7.32
CA PRO A 193 -15.48 -22.55 -6.51
C PRO A 193 -14.29 -23.15 -5.76
N SER A 194 -14.19 -22.90 -4.46
CA SER A 194 -13.43 -23.74 -3.55
C SER A 194 -14.34 -24.84 -3.05
N GLY A 195 -14.17 -26.03 -3.63
CA GLY A 195 -14.88 -27.25 -3.23
C GLY A 195 -14.60 -27.60 -1.76
N GLY A 196 -15.64 -28.05 -1.07
CA GLY A 196 -15.54 -28.55 0.30
C GLY A 196 -16.84 -28.60 1.13
N GLY A 197 -18.00 -28.26 0.57
CA GLY A 197 -19.31 -28.50 1.18
C GLY A 197 -20.20 -29.25 0.19
N ASP A 198 -21.07 -30.13 0.70
CA ASP A 198 -22.06 -30.83 -0.13
C ASP A 198 -22.81 -29.81 -0.99
N PRO A 199 -23.04 -30.10 -2.28
CA PRO A 199 -23.73 -29.17 -3.16
C PRO A 199 -25.13 -28.93 -2.61
N VAL A 200 -25.42 -27.68 -2.24
CA VAL A 200 -26.78 -27.23 -1.96
C VAL A 200 -27.61 -27.59 -3.19
N ARG A 201 -28.70 -28.33 -2.97
CA ARG A 201 -29.64 -28.77 -4.01
C ARG A 201 -31.03 -28.54 -3.49
N TYR A 202 -31.86 -27.85 -4.27
CA TYR A 202 -33.29 -27.72 -4.01
C TYR A 202 -34.05 -28.69 -4.90
N ASP A 203 -34.97 -29.44 -4.32
CA ASP A 203 -35.86 -30.34 -5.05
C ASP A 203 -37.02 -29.57 -5.72
N SER A 204 -37.35 -28.36 -5.23
CA SER A 204 -38.40 -27.50 -5.79
C SER A 204 -38.19 -26.01 -5.50
N CYS A 205 -38.92 -25.15 -6.22
CA CYS A 205 -38.90 -23.70 -5.97
C CYS A 205 -39.51 -23.28 -4.62
N ASP A 206 -40.40 -24.09 -4.06
CA ASP A 206 -40.94 -23.82 -2.72
C ASP A 206 -39.89 -24.02 -1.63
N GLU A 207 -39.02 -25.02 -1.80
CA GLU A 207 -37.88 -25.24 -0.92
C GLU A 207 -36.85 -24.10 -1.03
N ALA A 208 -36.52 -23.70 -2.26
CA ALA A 208 -35.62 -22.57 -2.51
C ALA A 208 -36.16 -21.27 -1.88
N ARG A 209 -37.47 -21.03 -1.96
CA ARG A 209 -38.12 -19.84 -1.38
C ARG A 209 -38.18 -19.91 0.15
N ALA A 210 -38.46 -21.09 0.72
CA ALA A 210 -38.42 -21.32 2.17
C ALA A 210 -37.01 -21.10 2.75
N ALA A 211 -35.97 -21.41 1.98
CA ALA A 211 -34.58 -21.14 2.32
C ALA A 211 -34.14 -19.68 2.08
N GLY A 212 -35.00 -18.83 1.50
CA GLY A 212 -34.66 -17.44 1.16
C GLY A 212 -33.67 -17.30 0.00
N ALA A 213 -33.58 -18.31 -0.87
CA ALA A 213 -32.58 -18.41 -1.93
C ALA A 213 -33.09 -17.98 -3.33
N THR A 214 -34.34 -17.53 -3.46
CA THR A 214 -34.94 -17.14 -4.75
C THR A 214 -34.75 -15.64 -5.06
N PRO A 215 -34.45 -15.25 -6.31
CA PRO A 215 -34.25 -16.12 -7.48
C PRO A 215 -32.88 -16.82 -7.48
N VAL A 216 -32.84 -18.09 -7.88
CA VAL A 216 -31.62 -18.91 -7.95
C VAL A 216 -31.05 -18.80 -9.36
N ARG A 217 -29.84 -18.25 -9.54
CA ARG A 217 -29.29 -17.98 -10.89
C ARG A 217 -28.34 -19.08 -11.34
N THR A 218 -28.15 -19.18 -12.66
CA THR A 218 -27.14 -20.08 -13.25
C THR A 218 -25.77 -19.79 -12.65
N GLY A 219 -25.18 -20.81 -12.01
CA GLY A 219 -23.90 -20.72 -11.31
C GLY A 219 -24.01 -20.57 -9.79
N ASP A 220 -25.20 -20.28 -9.26
CA ASP A 220 -25.45 -20.26 -7.81
C ASP A 220 -25.51 -21.69 -7.25
N PRO A 221 -25.01 -21.92 -6.01
CA PRO A 221 -25.28 -23.15 -5.28
C PRO A 221 -26.78 -23.39 -5.16
N GLY A 222 -27.27 -24.56 -5.58
CA GLY A 222 -28.70 -24.87 -5.60
C GLY A 222 -29.38 -24.71 -6.96
N TYR A 223 -28.72 -24.11 -7.97
CA TYR A 223 -29.28 -24.03 -9.32
C TYR A 223 -29.41 -25.43 -9.94
N GLY A 224 -30.58 -25.71 -10.49
CA GLY A 224 -30.84 -26.89 -11.30
C GLY A 224 -31.78 -26.56 -12.43
N THR A 225 -31.52 -27.11 -13.62
CA THR A 225 -32.34 -26.90 -14.82
C THR A 225 -33.79 -27.38 -14.66
N HIS A 226 -34.08 -28.19 -13.64
CA HIS A 226 -35.44 -28.58 -13.27
C HIS A 226 -36.24 -27.47 -12.55
N LEU A 227 -35.56 -26.41 -12.10
CA LEU A 227 -36.16 -25.25 -11.43
C LEU A 227 -36.33 -24.05 -12.37
N ASP A 228 -35.64 -24.08 -13.52
CA ASP A 228 -35.60 -23.05 -14.56
C ASP A 228 -36.49 -23.48 -15.73
N GLY A 229 -37.79 -23.21 -15.59
CA GLY A 229 -38.80 -23.74 -16.51
C GLY A 229 -38.77 -23.13 -17.90
N ASP A 230 -38.27 -21.90 -18.04
CA ASP A 230 -38.13 -21.18 -19.31
C ASP A 230 -36.68 -21.15 -19.83
N GLY A 231 -35.71 -21.56 -19.02
CA GLY A 231 -34.32 -21.79 -19.43
C GLY A 231 -33.54 -20.50 -19.66
N ASP A 232 -33.96 -19.40 -19.04
CA ASP A 232 -33.35 -18.09 -19.21
C ASP A 232 -32.15 -17.85 -18.27
N GLY A 233 -31.91 -18.80 -17.38
CA GLY A 233 -30.84 -18.80 -16.39
C GLY A 233 -31.24 -18.27 -15.02
N SER A 234 -32.51 -17.94 -14.80
CA SER A 234 -33.10 -17.50 -13.53
C SER A 234 -34.19 -18.47 -13.07
N ALA A 235 -33.86 -19.36 -12.14
CA ALA A 235 -34.81 -20.31 -11.59
C ALA A 235 -35.67 -19.68 -10.48
N CYS A 236 -36.93 -20.13 -10.40
CA CYS A 236 -37.86 -19.81 -9.30
C CYS A 236 -38.17 -18.31 -9.12
N GLU A 237 -38.35 -17.58 -10.24
CA GLU A 237 -38.92 -16.24 -10.25
C GLU A 237 -40.34 -16.16 -9.64
#